data_AF-A0A6S6SG76-F1
#
_entry.id   AF-A0A6S6SG76-F1
#
_cell.length_a   1.000
_cell.length_b   1.000
_cell.length_c   1.000
_cell.angle_alpha   90.00
_cell.angle_beta   90.00
_cell.angle_gamma   90.00
#
_symmetry.space_group_name_H-M   'P 1'
#
loop_
_entity.id
_entity.type
_entity.pdbx_description
1 polymer ?
#
loop_
_entity_poly.entity_id
_entity_poly.type
_entity_poly.pdbx_seq_one_letter_code
_entity_poly.pdbx_strand_id
1 'polypeptide(L)'
;MIKNLLKRSAKSTEPKVGLNFKLPISKKELFETVCNKHNISMTDMLLSIVDYIIEEDKGIEHTFNTESLLQINEDIKRLEKEISEYYLHSNHNSIPSAVVSGDKQELSDLYALENEKRRLELIFKFIKYELSIKN
;
A
#
# COMPACT_ATOMS: atom_id res chain seq x y z
N MET A 1 2.11 -0.51 -7.24
CA MET A 1 2.80 -0.87 -8.50
C MET A 1 4.05 -0.02 -8.73
N ILE A 2 3.97 1.25 -9.17
CA ILE A 2 5.16 2.08 -9.49
C ILE A 2 6.16 2.17 -8.33
N LYS A 3 5.70 2.43 -7.09
CA LYS A 3 6.57 2.53 -5.90
C LYS A 3 7.41 1.27 -5.62
N ASN A 4 6.99 0.09 -6.06
CA ASN A 4 7.75 -1.16 -5.90
C ASN A 4 8.82 -1.30 -6.99
N LEU A 5 8.55 -0.81 -8.21
CA LEU A 5 9.51 -0.76 -9.30
C LEU A 5 10.67 0.20 -9.00
N LEU A 6 10.38 1.37 -8.42
CA LEU A 6 11.41 2.37 -8.09
C LEU A 6 12.43 1.88 -7.03
N LYS A 7 12.09 0.85 -6.23
CA LYS A 7 12.97 0.31 -5.18
C LYS A 7 13.98 -0.74 -5.69
N ARG A 8 13.86 -1.21 -6.94
CA ARG A 8 14.57 -2.39 -7.46
C ARG A 8 15.84 -2.09 -8.26
N SER A 9 16.16 -0.82 -8.48
CA SER A 9 17.36 -0.41 -9.21
C SER A 9 18.64 -0.66 -8.39
N ALA A 10 19.21 -1.86 -8.53
CA ALA A 10 20.55 -2.19 -8.05
C ALA A 10 21.47 -2.59 -9.22
N LYS A 11 22.74 -2.19 -9.16
CA LYS A 11 23.73 -2.48 -10.22
C LYS A 11 24.13 -3.96 -10.20
N SER A 12 23.63 -4.76 -11.15
CA SER A 12 24.11 -6.13 -11.42
C SER A 12 25.45 -6.12 -12.17
N THR A 13 26.35 -7.05 -11.81
CA THR A 13 27.66 -7.30 -12.45
C THR A 13 27.59 -8.30 -13.61
N GLU A 14 26.39 -8.74 -14.00
CA GLU A 14 26.22 -9.70 -15.10
C GLU A 14 26.53 -9.10 -16.48
N PRO A 15 27.01 -9.91 -17.44
CA PRO A 15 27.19 -9.49 -18.84
C PRO A 15 25.88 -8.98 -19.44
N LYS A 16 25.93 -7.83 -20.14
CA LYS A 16 24.74 -7.16 -20.70
C LYS A 16 24.73 -7.27 -22.23
N VAL A 17 23.54 -7.45 -22.79
CA VAL A 17 23.30 -7.42 -24.25
C VAL A 17 22.42 -6.22 -24.57
N GLY A 18 22.74 -5.51 -25.66
CA GLY A 18 21.94 -4.35 -26.11
C GLY A 18 20.62 -4.79 -26.73
N LEU A 19 19.52 -4.14 -26.32
CA LEU A 19 18.18 -4.35 -26.88
C LEU A 19 17.76 -3.11 -27.67
N ASN A 20 17.36 -3.29 -28.94
CA ASN A 20 16.83 -2.22 -29.78
C ASN A 20 15.35 -2.50 -30.09
N PHE A 21 14.48 -1.54 -29.77
CA PHE A 21 13.06 -1.60 -30.11
C PHE A 21 12.54 -0.21 -30.46
N LYS A 22 11.42 -0.15 -31.19
CA LYS A 22 10.80 1.10 -31.63
C LYS A 22 9.58 1.39 -30.76
N LEU A 23 9.48 2.60 -30.19
CA LEU A 23 8.27 3.11 -29.56
C LEU A 23 7.69 4.27 -30.36
N PRO A 24 6.36 4.47 -30.35
CA PRO A 24 5.77 5.74 -30.75
C PRO A 24 6.33 6.90 -29.92
N ILE A 25 6.63 8.03 -30.58
CA ILE A 25 7.25 9.22 -29.96
C ILE A 25 6.45 9.67 -28.74
N SER A 26 5.12 9.76 -28.87
CA SER A 26 4.22 10.18 -27.78
C SER A 26 4.32 9.30 -26.53
N LYS A 27 4.57 7.99 -26.69
CA LYS A 27 4.74 7.08 -25.56
C LYS A 27 6.12 7.23 -24.93
N LYS A 28 7.15 7.46 -25.74
CA LYS A 28 8.51 7.71 -25.27
C LYS A 28 8.58 8.98 -24.42
N GLU A 29 7.96 10.08 -24.87
CA GLU A 29 7.94 11.36 -24.14
C GLU A 29 7.20 11.25 -22.79
N LEU A 30 6.06 10.55 -22.77
CA LEU A 30 5.33 10.28 -21.52
C LEU A 30 6.17 9.42 -20.57
N PHE A 31 6.87 8.42 -21.09
CA PHE A 31 7.74 7.55 -20.29
C PHE A 31 8.94 8.31 -19.71
N GLU A 32 9.58 9.19 -20.50
CA GLU A 32 10.64 10.10 -20.04
C GLU A 32 10.14 11.03 -18.93
N THR A 33 8.94 11.58 -19.08
CA THR A 33 8.32 12.45 -18.07
C THR A 33 8.15 11.72 -16.73
N VAL A 34 7.69 10.46 -16.75
CA VAL A 34 7.55 9.64 -15.54
C VAL A 34 8.90 9.34 -14.90
N CYS A 35 9.88 8.95 -15.71
CA CYS A 35 11.25 8.67 -15.25
C CYS A 35 11.87 9.89 -14.57
N ASN A 36 11.78 11.06 -15.21
CA ASN A 36 12.32 12.32 -14.70
C ASN A 36 11.64 12.77 -13.41
N LYS A 37 10.31 12.64 -13.33
CA LYS A 37 9.55 12.94 -12.10
C LYS A 37 10.05 12.16 -10.88
N HIS A 38 10.56 10.95 -11.10
CA HIS A 38 11.03 10.05 -10.06
C HIS A 38 12.56 9.93 -9.98
N ASN A 39 13.29 10.76 -10.73
CA ASN A 39 14.76 10.79 -10.78
C ASN A 39 15.39 9.41 -11.07
N ILE A 40 14.83 8.66 -12.01
CA ILE A 40 15.27 7.33 -12.40
C ILE A 40 15.55 7.30 -13.91
N SER A 41 16.57 6.56 -14.33
CA SER A 41 16.87 6.43 -15.76
C SER A 41 15.82 5.56 -16.46
N MET A 42 15.55 5.84 -17.74
CA MET A 42 14.66 4.97 -18.55
C MET A 42 15.15 3.52 -18.57
N THR A 43 16.46 3.30 -18.57
CA THR A 43 17.06 1.97 -18.55
C THR A 43 16.75 1.23 -17.26
N ASP A 44 16.93 1.87 -16.10
CA ASP A 44 16.64 1.25 -14.80
C ASP A 44 15.14 0.96 -14.64
N MET A 45 14.29 1.85 -15.15
CA MET A 45 12.86 1.66 -15.16
C MET A 45 12.46 0.47 -16.06
N LEU A 46 13.03 0.35 -17.25
CA LEU A 46 12.80 -0.77 -18.16
C LEU A 46 13.28 -2.10 -17.56
N LEU A 47 14.48 -2.12 -16.96
CA LEU A 47 14.98 -3.31 -16.25
C LEU A 47 14.03 -3.72 -15.13
N SER A 48 13.56 -2.77 -14.32
CA SER A 48 12.61 -3.04 -13.25
C SER A 48 11.28 -3.60 -13.75
N ILE A 49 10.80 -3.14 -14.92
CA ILE A 49 9.60 -3.67 -15.58
C ILE A 49 9.85 -5.10 -16.08
N VAL A 50 11.01 -5.35 -16.70
CA VAL A 50 11.39 -6.70 -17.15
C VAL A 50 11.46 -7.66 -15.97
N ASP A 51 12.11 -7.28 -14.88
CA ASP A 51 12.19 -8.08 -13.66
C ASP A 51 10.80 -8.35 -13.08
N TYR A 52 9.93 -7.33 -13.05
CA TYR A 52 8.55 -7.48 -12.59
C TYR A 52 7.76 -8.48 -13.43
N ILE A 53 7.85 -8.41 -14.76
CA ILE A 53 7.14 -9.33 -15.67
C ILE A 53 7.69 -10.76 -15.51
N ILE A 54 9.00 -10.93 -15.37
CA ILE A 54 9.63 -12.24 -15.17
C ILE A 54 9.20 -12.84 -13.82
N GLU A 55 9.16 -12.04 -12.77
CA GLU A 55 8.68 -12.47 -11.45
C GLU A 55 7.19 -12.86 -11.51
N GLU A 56 6.37 -12.03 -12.14
CA GLU A 56 4.93 -12.28 -12.32
C GLU A 56 4.67 -13.59 -13.08
N ASP A 57 5.36 -13.81 -14.21
CA ASP A 57 5.24 -15.04 -15.02
C ASP A 57 5.70 -16.29 -14.27
N LYS A 58 6.72 -16.17 -13.42
CA LYS A 58 7.19 -17.26 -12.54
C LYS A 58 6.21 -17.57 -11.40
N GLY A 59 5.08 -16.88 -11.31
CA GLY A 59 4.17 -17.00 -10.17
C GLY A 59 4.78 -16.45 -8.88
N ILE A 60 5.87 -15.69 -8.97
CA ILE A 60 6.32 -14.80 -7.90
C ILE A 60 5.41 -13.57 -7.99
N GLU A 61 4.11 -13.80 -7.77
CA GLU A 61 3.18 -12.72 -7.50
C GLU A 61 3.79 -11.89 -6.36
N HIS A 62 3.59 -10.58 -6.37
CA HIS A 62 3.64 -9.82 -5.12
C HIS A 62 2.51 -10.34 -4.23
N THR A 63 2.69 -11.54 -3.67
CA THR A 63 1.92 -12.06 -2.57
C THR A 63 1.87 -10.94 -1.57
N PHE A 64 0.67 -10.57 -1.14
CA PHE A 64 0.51 -10.09 0.21
C PHE A 64 1.18 -11.14 1.10
N ASN A 65 2.44 -10.92 1.44
CA ASN A 65 3.19 -11.90 2.20
C ASN A 65 2.55 -11.99 3.59
N THR A 66 2.69 -13.13 4.25
CA THR A 66 2.16 -13.33 5.60
C THR A 66 2.57 -12.19 6.54
N GLU A 67 3.74 -11.60 6.32
CA GLU A 67 4.24 -10.42 7.04
C GLU A 67 3.38 -9.16 6.81
N SER A 68 2.90 -8.89 5.60
CA SER A 68 1.96 -7.79 5.31
C SER A 68 0.61 -8.02 5.98
N LEU A 69 0.15 -9.28 6.04
CA LEU A 69 -1.06 -9.65 6.79
C LEU A 69 -0.88 -9.50 8.29
N LEU A 70 0.29 -9.89 8.82
CA LEU A 70 0.65 -9.69 10.22
C LEU A 70 0.71 -8.19 10.55
N GLN A 71 1.31 -7.38 9.69
CA GLN A 71 1.38 -5.93 9.86
C GLN A 71 0.01 -5.27 9.87
N ILE A 72 -0.88 -5.61 8.91
CA ILE A 72 -2.26 -5.11 8.88
C ILE A 72 -3.01 -5.52 10.16
N ASN A 73 -2.80 -6.74 10.64
CA ASN A 73 -3.43 -7.22 11.87
C ASN A 73 -2.89 -6.50 13.13
N GLU A 74 -1.59 -6.20 13.18
CA GLU A 74 -1.00 -5.38 14.24
C GLU A 74 -1.52 -3.94 14.22
N ASP A 75 -1.68 -3.35 13.04
CA ASP A 75 -2.24 -2.02 12.87
C ASP A 75 -3.72 -1.96 13.32
N ILE A 76 -4.53 -2.99 13.02
CA ILE A 76 -5.90 -3.10 13.53
C ILE A 76 -5.91 -3.16 15.07
N LYS A 77 -5.06 -3.98 15.70
CA LYS A 77 -4.98 -4.08 17.16
C LYS A 77 -4.56 -2.76 17.81
N ARG A 78 -3.64 -2.02 17.19
CA ARG A 78 -3.23 -0.69 17.67
C ARG A 78 -4.41 0.28 17.64
N LEU A 79 -5.13 0.35 16.51
CA LEU A 79 -6.31 1.19 16.37
C LEU A 79 -7.41 0.81 17.38
N GLU A 80 -7.63 -0.48 17.64
CA GLU A 80 -8.57 -0.94 18.65
C GLU A 80 -8.22 -0.45 20.06
N LYS A 81 -6.93 -0.45 20.39
CA LYS A 81 -6.44 0.06 21.67
C LYS A 81 -6.64 1.57 21.77
N GLU A 82 -6.26 2.33 20.74
CA GLU A 82 -6.44 3.78 20.69
C GLU A 82 -7.93 4.17 20.84
N ILE A 83 -8.81 3.49 20.10
CA ILE A 83 -10.27 3.69 20.19
C ILE A 83 -10.77 3.37 21.62
N SER A 84 -10.32 2.26 22.20
CA SER A 84 -10.71 1.86 23.57
C SER A 84 -10.23 2.86 24.62
N GLU A 85 -9.02 3.39 24.45
CA GLU A 85 -8.48 4.45 25.29
C GLU A 85 -9.32 5.72 25.16
N TYR A 86 -9.73 6.13 23.95
CA TYR A 86 -10.68 7.22 23.76
C TYR A 86 -11.99 7.00 24.54
N TYR A 87 -12.59 5.81 24.46
CA TYR A 87 -13.81 5.47 25.21
C TYR A 87 -13.62 5.37 26.73
N LEU A 88 -12.41 5.06 27.21
CA LEU A 88 -12.09 5.01 28.65
C LEU A 88 -11.81 6.40 29.24
N HIS A 89 -11.11 7.27 28.49
CA HIS A 89 -10.87 8.66 28.90
C HIS A 89 -12.13 9.51 28.77
N SER A 90 -13.00 9.17 27.82
CA SER A 90 -14.32 9.77 27.64
C SER A 90 -15.36 8.99 28.47
N ASN A 91 -15.49 9.26 29.77
CA ASN A 91 -16.44 8.63 30.71
C ASN A 91 -17.89 8.52 30.18
N HIS A 92 -18.19 7.58 29.29
CA HIS A 92 -19.52 7.35 28.70
C HIS A 92 -20.07 5.97 29.07
N ASN A 93 -20.10 5.66 30.38
CA ASN A 93 -21.20 4.86 30.92
C ASN A 93 -22.43 5.77 31.04
N SER A 94 -22.97 6.23 29.91
CA SER A 94 -24.31 6.81 29.72
C SER A 94 -24.35 7.42 28.32
N ILE A 95 -25.25 6.94 27.47
CA ILE A 95 -25.79 7.81 26.41
C ILE A 95 -26.77 8.75 27.12
N PRO A 96 -26.55 10.07 27.05
CA PRO A 96 -27.69 10.93 26.79
C PRO A 96 -27.38 12.05 25.80
N SER A 97 -28.33 12.20 24.89
CA SER A 97 -28.65 13.43 24.14
C SER A 97 -28.57 14.70 25.00
N ALA A 98 -27.42 15.38 25.05
CA ALA A 98 -27.25 16.80 25.41
C ALA A 98 -25.77 17.22 25.15
N VAL A 99 -25.45 17.66 23.94
CA VAL A 99 -25.16 19.07 23.59
C VAL A 99 -23.82 19.60 24.16
N VAL A 100 -22.84 19.64 23.25
CA VAL A 100 -22.02 20.82 22.89
C VAL A 100 -21.25 21.49 24.03
N SER A 101 -19.94 21.19 24.12
CA SER A 101 -18.88 22.22 24.15
C SER A 101 -17.45 21.67 24.24
N GLY A 102 -17.25 20.37 24.49
CA GLY A 102 -15.97 19.68 24.33
C GLY A 102 -15.93 18.90 23.01
N ASP A 103 -14.95 19.22 22.16
CA ASP A 103 -14.33 18.31 21.20
C ASP A 103 -15.08 17.79 19.97
N LYS A 104 -15.59 18.70 19.13
CA LYS A 104 -15.87 18.36 17.71
C LYS A 104 -14.66 17.75 16.99
N GLN A 105 -13.44 18.11 17.42
CA GLN A 105 -12.20 17.60 16.87
C GLN A 105 -11.92 16.17 17.35
N GLU A 106 -11.99 15.89 18.66
CA GLU A 106 -11.78 14.51 19.15
C GLU A 106 -12.85 13.54 18.64
N LEU A 107 -14.10 13.99 18.51
CA LEU A 107 -15.16 13.17 17.90
C LEU A 107 -14.86 12.89 16.42
N SER A 108 -14.33 13.88 15.69
CA SER A 108 -13.90 13.72 14.30
C SER A 108 -12.70 12.78 14.18
N ASP A 109 -11.75 12.87 15.10
CA ASP A 109 -10.56 12.02 15.14
C ASP A 109 -10.95 10.56 15.47
N LEU A 110 -11.88 10.36 16.40
CA LEU A 110 -12.47 9.05 16.70
C LEU A 110 -13.14 8.44 15.46
N TYR A 111 -13.97 9.21 14.74
CA TYR A 111 -14.59 8.74 13.50
C TYR A 111 -13.54 8.43 12.41
N ALA A 112 -12.44 9.18 12.33
CA ALA A 112 -11.36 8.89 11.40
C ALA A 112 -10.66 7.56 11.72
N LEU A 113 -10.39 7.31 13.01
CA LEU A 113 -9.80 6.05 13.49
C LEU A 113 -10.73 4.85 13.22
N GLU A 114 -12.03 4.98 13.51
CA GLU A 114 -13.02 3.93 13.24
C GLU A 114 -13.17 3.61 11.75
N ASN A 115 -13.16 4.64 10.90
CA ASN A 115 -13.22 4.47 9.45
C ASN A 115 -11.96 3.78 8.91
N GLU A 116 -10.79 4.14 9.41
CA GLU A 116 -9.53 3.53 9.00
C GLU A 116 -9.45 2.06 9.46
N LYS A 117 -9.89 1.75 10.69
CA LYS A 117 -10.04 0.37 11.17
C LYS A 117 -10.91 -0.45 10.22
N ARG A 118 -12.11 0.05 9.89
CA ARG A 118 -13.04 -0.65 8.99
C ARG A 118 -12.44 -0.85 7.60
N ARG A 119 -11.71 0.13 7.07
CA ARG A 119 -11.01 0.02 5.78
C ARG A 119 -9.98 -1.10 5.81
N LEU A 120 -9.17 -1.18 6.86
CA LEU A 120 -8.15 -2.22 7.03
C LEU A 120 -8.76 -3.61 7.22
N GLU A 121 -9.86 -3.74 7.96
CA GLU A 121 -10.60 -5.00 8.11
C GLU A 121 -11.14 -5.54 6.76
N LEU A 122 -11.64 -4.65 5.90
CA LEU A 122 -12.11 -5.00 4.56
C LEU A 122 -10.96 -5.50 3.69
N ILE A 123 -9.82 -4.83 3.74
CA ILE A 123 -8.60 -5.25 3.03
C ILE A 123 -8.12 -6.61 3.55
N PHE A 124 -8.08 -6.80 4.87
CA PHE A 124 -7.69 -8.06 5.49
C PHE A 124 -8.62 -9.22 5.08
N LYS A 125 -9.94 -9.00 5.06
CA LYS A 125 -10.92 -9.98 4.57
C LYS A 125 -10.74 -10.31 3.09
N PHE A 126 -10.53 -9.29 2.24
CA PHE A 126 -10.30 -9.47 0.82
C PHE A 126 -9.05 -10.33 0.55
N ILE A 127 -7.91 -9.98 1.19
CA ILE A 127 -6.67 -10.74 1.03
C ILE A 127 -6.83 -12.18 1.53
N LYS A 128 -7.48 -12.38 2.68
CA LYS A 128 -7.74 -13.73 3.22
C LYS A 128 -8.61 -14.56 2.27
N TYR A 129 -9.60 -13.96 1.62
CA TYR A 129 -10.45 -14.62 0.63
C TYR A 129 -9.67 -15.03 -0.61
N GLU A 130 -8.89 -14.12 -1.19
CA GLU A 130 -8.01 -14.39 -2.34
C GLU A 130 -7.02 -15.53 -2.05
N LEU A 131 -6.43 -15.56 -0.85
CA LEU A 131 -5.53 -16.64 -0.42
C LEU A 131 -6.25 -17.98 -0.18
N SER A 132 -7.55 -17.95 0.16
CA SER A 132 -8.35 -19.17 0.37
C SER A 132 -8.84 -19.81 -0.92
N ILE A 133 -8.95 -19.06 -2.03
CA ILE A 133 -9.33 -19.59 -3.34
C ILE A 133 -8.12 -20.21 -4.07
N LYS A 134 -6.91 -19.78 -3.71
CA LYS A 134 -5.65 -20.23 -4.32
C LYS A 134 -5.08 -21.52 -3.70
N ASN A 135 -5.68 -22.05 -2.64
CA ASN A 135 -5.35 -23.35 -2.02
C ASN A 135 -6.47 -24.36 -2.25
#